data_AF-A0A382KU01-F1
#
_entry.id   AF-A0A382KU01-F1
#
_cell.length_a   1.000
_cell.length_b   1.000
_cell.length_c   1.000
_cell.angle_alpha   90.00
_cell.angle_beta   90.00
_cell.angle_gamma   90.00
#
_symmetry.space_group_name_H-M   'P 1'
#
loop_
_entity.id
_entity.type
_entity.pdbx_description
1 polymer ?
#
loop_
_entity_poly.entity_id
_entity_poly.type
_entity_poly.pdbx_seq_one_letter_code
_entity_poly.pdbx_strand_id
1 'polypeptide(L)' 'MGLFTKKLELPTAETALPGRTETMPVPETHFVNENSMMAPFPADLR' A
#
# COMPACT_ATOMS: atom_id res chain seq x y z
N MET A 1 -16.98 -30.01 1.76
CA MET A 1 -16.56 -29.11 0.67
C MET A 1 -17.38 -27.83 0.81
N GLY A 2 -16.85 -26.82 1.52
CA GLY A 2 -17.64 -25.73 2.12
C GLY A 2 -18.32 -24.79 1.11
N LEU A 3 -19.56 -24.40 1.43
CA LEU A 3 -20.52 -23.63 0.61
C LEU A 3 -20.11 -22.20 0.20
N PHE A 4 -18.88 -21.74 0.48
CA PHE A 4 -18.47 -20.33 0.27
C PHE A 4 -17.01 -20.14 -0.13
N THR A 5 -16.50 -20.90 -1.09
CA THR A 5 -15.22 -20.55 -1.71
C THR A 5 -15.46 -19.45 -2.76
N LYS A 6 -15.31 -18.17 -2.38
CA LYS A 6 -15.08 -17.12 -3.38
C LYS A 6 -13.84 -17.55 -4.18
N LYS A 7 -13.98 -17.72 -5.49
CA LYS A 7 -12.83 -18.03 -6.35
C LYS A 7 -11.75 -16.97 -6.13
N LEU A 8 -10.48 -17.39 -6.21
CA LEU A 8 -9.34 -16.48 -6.17
C LEU A 8 -9.33 -15.63 -7.44
N GLU A 9 -10.20 -14.63 -7.45
CA GLU A 9 -10.43 -13.68 -8.53
C GLU A 9 -10.30 -12.27 -7.94
N LEU A 10 -9.81 -11.33 -8.74
CA LEU A 10 -9.74 -9.93 -8.33
C LEU A 10 -11.15 -9.37 -8.05
N PRO A 11 -11.33 -8.53 -7.02
CA PRO A 11 -12.61 -7.87 -6.78
C PRO A 11 -12.95 -6.91 -7.93
N THR A 12 -14.23 -6.74 -8.20
CA THR A 12 -14.74 -5.65 -9.04
C THR A 12 -14.70 -4.32 -8.28
N ALA A 13 -14.90 -3.20 -8.97
CA ALA A 13 -14.96 -1.88 -8.33
C ALA A 13 -16.06 -1.82 -7.24
N GLU A 14 -17.19 -2.49 -7.45
CA GLU A 14 -18.36 -2.49 -6.56
C GLU A 14 -18.16 -3.39 -5.34
N THR A 15 -17.27 -4.39 -5.44
CA THR A 15 -17.01 -5.38 -4.38
C THR A 15 -15.71 -5.13 -3.63
N ALA A 16 -14.94 -4.13 -4.04
CA ALA A 16 -13.76 -3.68 -3.32
C ALA A 16 -14.14 -3.05 -1.97
N LEU A 17 -13.25 -3.16 -0.99
CA LEU A 17 -13.42 -2.46 0.29
C LEU A 17 -13.38 -0.94 0.06
N PRO A 18 -14.15 -0.14 0.82
CA PRO A 18 -14.27 1.30 0.60
C PRO A 18 -12.98 2.11 0.82
N GLY A 19 -11.93 1.49 1.35
CA GLY A 19 -10.66 2.15 1.64
C GLY A 19 -10.76 3.17 2.79
N ARG A 20 -9.83 4.13 2.81
CA ARG A 20 -9.80 5.26 3.76
C ARG A 20 -9.11 6.46 3.11
N THR A 21 -9.45 7.66 3.58
CA THR A 21 -8.80 8.91 3.15
C THR A 21 -7.49 9.17 3.89
N GLU A 22 -7.40 8.74 5.16
CA GLU A 22 -6.22 8.94 6.01
C GLU A 22 -5.05 8.07 5.54
N THR A 23 -3.89 8.70 5.40
CA THR A 23 -2.63 8.03 5.08
C THR A 23 -2.15 7.21 6.27
N MET A 24 -1.65 5.99 6.03
CA MET A 24 -1.03 5.21 7.11
C MET A 24 0.31 5.86 7.50
N PRO A 25 0.59 6.05 8.80
CA PRO A 25 1.87 6.61 9.24
C PRO A 25 3.00 5.61 8.94
N VAL A 26 4.10 6.13 8.42
CA VAL A 26 5.35 5.40 8.20
C VAL A 26 6.49 6.19 8.86
N PRO A 27 7.59 5.53 9.26
CA PRO A 27 8.80 6.24 9.69
C PRO A 27 9.29 7.20 8.60
N GLU A 28 9.97 8.28 9.00
CA GLU A 28 10.48 9.27 8.05
C GLU A 28 11.62 8.71 7.18
N THR A 29 12.42 7.79 7.74
CA THR A 29 13.61 7.23 7.12
C THR A 29 13.54 5.72 6.96
N HIS A 30 14.20 5.23 5.90
CA HIS A 30 14.24 3.81 5.58
C HIS A 30 15.13 3.08 6.57
N PHE A 31 14.61 1.99 7.15
CA PHE A 31 15.25 1.30 8.26
C PHE A 31 16.71 0.86 8.01
N VAL A 32 17.05 0.51 6.76
CA VAL A 32 18.40 -0.02 6.44
C VAL A 32 19.40 1.05 6.03
N ASN A 33 18.96 2.07 5.29
CA ASN A 33 19.86 3.01 4.61
C ASN A 33 19.66 4.46 5.04
N GLU A 34 18.71 4.70 5.95
CA GLU A 34 18.43 5.99 6.59
C GLU A 34 18.02 7.12 5.64
N ASN A 35 17.84 6.84 4.35
CA ASN A 35 17.33 7.81 3.39
C ASN A 35 15.84 8.07 3.62
N SER A 36 15.37 9.27 3.27
CA SER A 36 13.95 9.64 3.38
C SER A 36 13.07 8.65 2.62
N MET A 37 12.02 8.13 3.27
CA MET A 37 10.98 7.32 2.61
C MET A 37 9.88 8.17 1.96
N MET A 38 9.93 9.49 2.16
CA MET A 38 8.93 10.43 1.66
C MET A 38 9.57 11.50 0.77
N ALA A 39 8.79 11.97 -0.21
CA ALA A 39 9.19 13.08 -1.08
C ALA A 39 9.29 14.41 -0.29
N PRO A 40 10.07 15.39 -0.76
CA PRO A 40 10.90 15.35 -1.97
C PRO A 40 12.11 14.43 -1.81
N PHE A 41 12.39 13.66 -2.86
CA PHE A 41 13.59 12.84 -2.92
C PHE A 41 14.76 13.65 -3.50
N PRO A 42 16.03 13.32 -3.15
CA PRO A 42 17.21 13.92 -3.77
C PRO A 42 17.16 13.85 -5.31
N ALA A 43 17.49 14.96 -5.97
CA ALA A 43 17.36 15.11 -7.42
C ALA A 43 18.31 14.23 -8.24
N ASP A 44 19.36 13.71 -7.61
CA ASP A 44 20.43 12.91 -8.21
C ASP A 44 20.26 11.40 -8.01
N LEU A 45 19.17 10.96 -7.38
CA LEU A 45 18.80 9.54 -7.34
C LEU A 45 18.52 9.05 -8.77
N ARG A 46 19.31 8.07 -9.22
CA ARG A 46 19.16 7.40 -10.52
C ARG A 46 18.41 6.09 -10.39
#